data_AF-A0A5S3X1J6-F1
#
_entry.id   AF-A0A5S3X1J6-F1
#
_cell.length_a   1.000
_cell.length_b   1.000
_cell.length_c   1.000
_cell.angle_alpha   90.00
_cell.angle_beta   90.00
_cell.angle_gamma   90.00
#
_symmetry.space_group_name_H-M   'P 1'
#
loop_
_entity.id
_entity.type
_entity.pdbx_description
1 polymer ?
#
loop_
_entity_poly.entity_id
_entity_poly.type
_entity_poly.pdbx_seq_one_letter_code
_entity_poly.pdbx_strand_id
1 'polypeptide(L)'
;MGHRIKDINVCFLAIIAIMPVLYENIIFTSGLISLDSTDDNRLLQNSIIFGAHLVKELLILVPLTYRVELTKKLFPKHKIRYTFADSILPWLCIITAAMSFFALIENYFRNAKGYDITFFFYAFEITGYLNYSAVCGILVVLAFLTYRDAYDFRQPSLKSPSRK
;
A
#
# COMPACT_ATOMS: atom_id res chain seq x y z
N MET A 1 4.44 26.53 -19.33
CA MET A 1 3.44 25.49 -18.98
C MET A 1 3.91 24.78 -17.71
N GLY A 2 3.49 25.23 -16.54
CA GLY A 2 3.80 24.54 -15.29
C GLY A 2 2.73 23.49 -15.03
N HIS A 3 3.08 22.20 -15.06
CA HIS A 3 2.22 21.14 -14.55
C HIS A 3 2.01 21.39 -13.05
N ARG A 4 0.95 22.14 -12.70
CA ARG A 4 0.50 22.21 -11.30
C ARG A 4 0.07 20.80 -10.93
N ILE A 5 0.74 20.20 -9.94
CA ILE A 5 0.26 19.02 -9.23
C ILE A 5 -1.08 19.43 -8.62
N LYS A 6 -2.15 19.24 -9.38
CA LYS A 6 -3.47 19.80 -9.08
C LYS A 6 -4.16 18.96 -8.01
N ASP A 7 -3.77 17.69 -7.89
CA ASP A 7 -4.27 16.77 -6.86
C ASP A 7 -3.13 16.12 -6.06
N ILE A 8 -2.80 16.74 -4.94
CA ILE A 8 -1.79 16.24 -3.99
C ILE A 8 -2.26 14.94 -3.32
N ASN A 9 -3.58 14.69 -3.20
CA ASN A 9 -4.07 13.48 -2.54
C ASN A 9 -3.68 12.24 -3.33
N VAL A 10 -3.89 12.26 -4.65
CA VAL A 10 -3.53 11.16 -5.55
C VAL A 10 -2.02 10.94 -5.58
N CYS A 11 -1.24 12.02 -5.69
CA CYS A 11 0.23 11.91 -5.71
C CYS A 11 0.78 11.33 -4.40
N PHE A 12 0.31 11.78 -3.24
CA PHE A 12 0.81 11.30 -1.96
C PHE A 12 0.44 9.83 -1.72
N LEU A 13 -0.79 9.43 -2.07
CA LEU A 13 -1.21 8.02 -2.01
C LEU A 13 -0.42 7.14 -2.97
N ALA A 14 -0.16 7.60 -4.20
CA ALA A 14 0.67 6.86 -5.15
C ALA A 14 2.11 6.68 -4.64
N ILE A 15 2.69 7.71 -4.00
CA ILE A 15 4.01 7.62 -3.37
C ILE A 15 4.01 6.56 -2.28
N ILE A 16 3.03 6.59 -1.35
CA ILE A 16 2.94 5.59 -0.28
C ILE A 16 2.74 4.18 -0.87
N ALA A 17 1.91 4.03 -1.89
CA ALA A 17 1.63 2.75 -2.53
C ALA A 17 2.85 2.13 -3.24
N ILE A 18 3.78 2.95 -3.73
CA ILE A 18 5.00 2.49 -4.39
C ILE A 18 6.09 2.10 -3.36
N MET A 19 6.08 2.67 -2.15
CA MET A 19 7.07 2.37 -1.11
C MET A 19 7.26 0.87 -0.82
N PRO A 20 6.21 0.04 -0.67
CA PRO A 20 6.40 -1.40 -0.46
C PRO A 20 7.14 -2.09 -1.62
N VAL A 21 6.86 -1.70 -2.87
CA VAL A 21 7.55 -2.24 -4.06
C VAL A 21 9.03 -1.86 -4.05
N LEU A 22 9.33 -0.61 -3.72
CA LEU A 22 10.72 -0.14 -3.64
C LEU A 22 11.47 -0.84 -2.51
N TYR A 23 10.83 -0.98 -1.35
CA TYR A 23 11.40 -1.69 -0.21
C TYR A 23 11.75 -3.14 -0.58
N GLU A 24 10.82 -3.86 -1.21
CA GLU A 24 11.06 -5.26 -1.61
C GLU A 24 12.18 -5.38 -2.64
N ASN A 25 12.21 -4.51 -3.65
CA ASN A 25 13.29 -4.51 -4.63
C ASN A 25 14.65 -4.16 -4.01
N ILE A 26 14.70 -3.19 -3.08
CA ILE A 26 15.96 -2.82 -2.43
C ILE A 26 16.48 -3.96 -1.56
N ILE A 27 15.63 -4.68 -0.85
CA ILE A 27 16.06 -5.67 0.13
C ILE A 27 16.31 -7.05 -0.49
N PHE A 28 15.44 -7.51 -1.38
CA PHE A 28 15.53 -8.86 -1.92
C PHE A 28 16.37 -8.91 -3.20
N THR A 29 16.28 -7.91 -4.08
CA THR A 29 17.07 -7.90 -5.33
C THR A 29 18.54 -7.55 -5.08
N SER A 30 18.86 -6.77 -4.05
CA SER A 30 20.25 -6.50 -3.67
C SER A 30 20.96 -7.69 -3.02
N GLY A 31 20.22 -8.73 -2.64
CA GLY A 31 20.75 -9.86 -1.87
C GLY A 31 20.98 -9.56 -0.39
N LEU A 32 20.51 -8.42 0.15
CA LEU A 32 20.56 -8.15 1.60
C LEU A 32 19.83 -9.23 2.40
N ILE A 33 18.70 -9.72 1.89
CA ILE A 33 18.00 -10.89 2.41
C ILE A 33 17.82 -11.87 1.27
N SER A 34 18.42 -13.06 1.41
CA SER A 34 18.18 -14.16 0.46
C SER A 34 16.75 -14.65 0.55
N LEU A 35 16.12 -14.96 -0.58
CA LEU A 35 14.84 -15.67 -0.60
C LEU A 35 15.04 -17.19 -0.52
N ASP A 36 16.26 -17.68 -0.80
CA ASP A 36 16.60 -19.09 -0.67
C ASP A 36 16.88 -19.46 0.78
N SER A 37 16.19 -20.50 1.24
CA SER A 37 16.38 -21.10 2.55
C SER A 37 16.91 -22.53 2.40
N THR A 38 18.07 -22.83 3.00
CA THR A 38 18.55 -24.20 3.17
C THR A 38 17.87 -24.85 4.39
N ASP A 39 17.76 -26.17 4.42
CA ASP A 39 17.08 -26.90 5.50
C ASP A 39 17.64 -26.58 6.89
N ASP A 40 18.96 -26.44 7.01
CA ASP A 40 19.64 -26.12 8.29
C ASP A 40 19.26 -24.75 8.87
N ASN A 41 19.00 -23.77 8.00
CA ASN A 41 18.73 -22.39 8.40
C ASN A 41 17.28 -21.95 8.14
N ARG A 42 16.40 -22.87 7.75
CA ARG A 42 15.06 -22.54 7.24
C ARG A 42 14.21 -21.78 8.25
N LEU A 43 14.30 -22.14 9.53
CA LEU A 43 13.61 -21.43 10.60
C LEU A 43 14.03 -19.96 10.67
N LEU A 44 15.34 -19.70 10.72
CA LEU A 44 15.88 -18.35 10.84
C LEU A 44 15.61 -17.52 9.59
N GLN A 45 15.89 -18.09 8.41
CA GLN A 45 15.77 -17.40 7.13
C GLN A 45 14.32 -16.95 6.88
N ASN A 46 13.36 -17.86 7.04
CA ASN A 46 11.95 -17.52 6.85
C ASN A 46 11.44 -16.57 7.92
N SER A 47 11.99 -16.61 9.14
CA SER A 47 11.65 -15.63 10.18
C SER A 47 12.11 -14.23 9.80
N ILE A 48 13.30 -14.12 9.20
CA ILE A 48 13.81 -12.84 8.67
C ILE A 48 12.94 -12.36 7.51
N ILE A 49 12.58 -13.23 6.56
CA ILE A 49 11.74 -12.87 5.41
C ILE A 49 10.35 -12.39 5.89
N PHE A 50 9.59 -13.24 6.58
CA PHE A 50 8.24 -12.87 7.02
C PHE A 50 8.25 -11.73 8.06
N GLY A 51 9.28 -11.65 8.89
CA GLY A 51 9.50 -10.54 9.82
C GLY A 51 9.76 -9.22 9.10
N ALA A 52 10.60 -9.22 8.06
CA ALA A 52 10.86 -8.03 7.25
C ALA A 52 9.59 -7.54 6.54
N HIS A 53 8.76 -8.46 6.03
CA HIS A 53 7.45 -8.11 5.47
C HIS A 53 6.51 -7.53 6.53
N LEU A 54 6.42 -8.14 7.73
CA LEU A 54 5.59 -7.62 8.81
C LEU A 54 5.99 -6.20 9.22
N VAL A 55 7.29 -5.97 9.43
CA VAL A 55 7.82 -4.64 9.78
C VAL A 55 7.51 -3.63 8.69
N LYS A 56 7.70 -3.99 7.41
CA LYS A 56 7.35 -3.14 6.27
C LYS A 56 5.89 -2.73 6.29
N GLU A 57 4.96 -3.69 6.46
CA GLU A 57 3.52 -3.39 6.48
C GLU A 57 3.18 -2.46 7.66
N LEU A 58 3.72 -2.71 8.85
CA LEU A 58 3.49 -1.83 10.01
C LEU A 58 4.03 -0.41 9.78
N LEU A 59 5.18 -0.26 9.13
CA LEU A 59 5.76 1.04 8.78
C LEU A 59 4.92 1.80 7.75
N ILE A 60 4.23 1.10 6.84
CA ILE A 60 3.35 1.69 5.82
C ILE A 60 1.97 2.01 6.40
N LEU A 61 1.49 1.22 7.36
CA LEU A 61 0.19 1.39 7.98
C LEU A 61 0.07 2.76 8.67
N VAL A 62 1.13 3.23 9.34
CA VAL A 62 1.15 4.53 10.03
C VAL A 62 0.89 5.70 9.07
N PRO A 63 1.68 5.90 7.99
CA PRO A 63 1.44 6.99 7.05
C PRO A 63 0.14 6.84 6.27
N LEU A 64 -0.36 5.61 6.05
CA LEU A 64 -1.70 5.41 5.47
C LEU A 64 -2.81 5.87 6.42
N THR A 65 -2.72 5.53 7.70
CA THR A 65 -3.72 5.88 8.71
C THR A 65 -3.82 7.39 8.93
N TYR A 66 -2.67 8.07 8.97
CA TYR A 66 -2.59 9.52 9.18
C TYR A 66 -2.37 10.30 7.89
N ARG A 67 -2.71 9.72 6.73
CA ARG A 67 -2.34 10.28 5.42
C ARG A 67 -2.80 11.72 5.27
N VAL A 68 -4.01 12.04 5.74
CA VAL A 68 -4.64 13.35 5.57
C VAL A 68 -3.93 14.40 6.41
N GLU A 69 -3.66 14.07 7.66
CA GLU A 69 -2.98 14.91 8.64
C GLU A 69 -1.53 15.18 8.20
N LEU A 70 -0.83 14.13 7.76
CA LEU A 70 0.53 14.22 7.22
C LEU A 70 0.56 15.11 5.97
N THR A 71 -0.37 14.90 5.03
CA THR A 71 -0.44 15.72 3.82
C THR A 71 -0.75 17.18 4.18
N LYS A 72 -1.65 17.44 5.14
CA LYS A 72 -2.01 18.82 5.58
C LYS A 72 -0.83 19.54 6.19
N LYS A 73 -0.01 18.82 6.96
CA LYS A 73 1.22 19.35 7.56
C LYS A 73 2.28 19.70 6.50
N LEU A 74 2.43 18.87 5.47
CA LEU A 74 3.42 19.06 4.41
C LEU A 74 2.98 20.08 3.36
N PHE A 75 1.69 20.15 3.05
CA PHE A 75 1.14 20.98 1.97
C PHE A 75 -0.06 21.83 2.44
N PRO A 76 0.13 22.76 3.41
CA PRO A 76 -0.97 23.48 4.06
C PRO A 76 -1.79 24.38 3.11
N LYS A 77 -1.22 24.77 1.96
CA LYS A 77 -1.88 25.63 0.97
C LYS A 77 -2.79 24.88 -0.01
N HIS A 78 -2.83 23.54 0.06
CA HIS A 78 -3.58 22.72 -0.89
C HIS A 78 -4.87 22.17 -0.28
N LYS A 79 -5.88 21.97 -1.14
CA LYS A 79 -7.15 21.38 -0.74
C LYS A 79 -6.99 19.87 -0.55
N ILE A 80 -6.76 19.46 0.69
CA ILE A 80 -6.55 18.06 1.06
C ILE A 80 -7.86 17.52 1.60
N ARG A 81 -8.35 16.43 1.00
CA ARG A 81 -9.62 15.78 1.33
C ARG A 81 -9.40 14.31 1.63
N TYR A 82 -10.25 13.73 2.47
CA TYR A 82 -10.37 12.29 2.58
C TYR A 82 -10.91 11.75 1.26
N THR A 83 -10.38 10.60 0.85
CA THR A 83 -10.75 9.85 -0.35
C THR A 83 -11.18 8.45 0.07
N PHE A 84 -11.89 7.72 -0.79
CA PHE A 84 -12.27 6.34 -0.48
C PHE A 84 -11.03 5.43 -0.27
N ALA A 85 -9.89 5.77 -0.90
CA ALA A 85 -8.64 5.05 -0.74
C ALA A 85 -8.09 5.14 0.70
N ASP A 86 -8.29 6.29 1.38
CA ASP A 86 -7.92 6.45 2.80
C ASP A 86 -8.68 5.46 3.70
N SER A 87 -9.87 5.01 3.27
CA SER A 87 -10.65 4.03 4.03
C SER A 87 -10.26 2.58 3.72
N ILE A 88 -9.76 2.27 2.52
CA ILE A 88 -9.51 0.87 2.08
C ILE A 88 -8.05 0.46 2.25
N LEU A 89 -7.10 1.33 1.89
CA LEU A 89 -5.67 0.99 1.89
C LEU A 89 -5.12 0.57 3.27
N PRO A 90 -5.52 1.20 4.40
CA PRO A 90 -5.10 0.71 5.71
C PRO A 90 -5.56 -0.72 6.00
N TRP A 91 -6.78 -1.09 5.59
CA TRP A 91 -7.28 -2.47 5.78
C TRP A 91 -6.51 -3.48 4.97
N LEU A 92 -6.19 -3.14 3.71
CA LEU A 92 -5.33 -3.98 2.88
C LEU A 92 -3.97 -4.22 3.55
N CYS A 93 -3.37 -3.18 4.11
CA CYS A 93 -2.11 -3.25 4.85
C CYS A 93 -2.21 -4.07 6.16
N ILE A 94 -3.36 -4.00 6.85
CA ILE A 94 -3.62 -4.84 8.04
C ILE A 94 -3.74 -6.32 7.64
N ILE A 95 -4.40 -6.61 6.52
CA ILE A 95 -4.54 -8.00 6.03
C ILE A 95 -3.17 -8.58 5.69
N THR A 96 -2.33 -7.84 4.97
CA THR A 96 -0.96 -8.29 4.65
C THR A 96 -0.10 -8.44 5.90
N ALA A 97 -0.18 -7.52 6.86
CA ALA A 97 0.50 -7.65 8.15
C ALA A 97 0.05 -8.90 8.90
N ALA A 98 -1.26 -9.18 8.94
CA ALA A 98 -1.80 -10.38 9.56
C ALA A 98 -1.28 -11.65 8.87
N MET A 99 -1.22 -11.68 7.53
CA MET A 99 -0.65 -12.80 6.78
C MET A 99 0.83 -13.02 7.11
N SER A 100 1.64 -11.96 7.17
CA SER A 100 3.05 -12.06 7.60
C SER A 100 3.18 -12.61 9.02
N PHE A 101 2.31 -12.16 9.93
CA PHE A 101 2.29 -12.62 11.32
C PHE A 101 1.92 -14.11 11.43
N PHE A 102 0.87 -14.56 10.74
CA PHE A 102 0.51 -15.97 10.75
C PHE A 102 1.54 -16.85 10.03
N ALA A 103 2.18 -16.35 8.97
CA ALA A 103 3.30 -17.03 8.33
C ALA A 103 4.50 -17.21 9.28
N LEU A 104 4.80 -16.22 10.14
CA LEU A 104 5.82 -16.36 11.19
C LEU A 104 5.47 -17.46 12.20
N ILE A 105 4.21 -17.48 12.65
CA ILE A 105 3.72 -18.50 13.58
C ILE A 105 3.82 -19.90 12.94
N GLU A 106 3.32 -20.04 11.71
CA GLU A 106 3.41 -21.31 10.96
C GLU A 106 4.86 -21.72 10.74
N ASN A 107 5.75 -20.79 10.40
CA ASN A 107 7.18 -21.05 10.24
C ASN A 107 7.84 -21.59 11.52
N TYR A 108 7.47 -21.04 12.68
CA TYR A 108 7.92 -21.53 13.98
C TYR A 108 7.41 -22.95 14.24
N PHE A 109 6.10 -23.20 14.11
CA PHE A 109 5.55 -24.53 14.33
C PHE A 109 6.11 -25.57 13.36
N ARG A 110 6.27 -25.21 12.08
CA ARG A 110 6.79 -26.11 11.06
C ARG A 110 8.24 -26.48 11.30
N ASN A 111 9.10 -25.50 11.52
CA ASN A 111 10.55 -25.73 11.51
C ASN A 111 11.17 -25.88 12.90
N ALA A 112 10.55 -25.35 13.96
CA ALA A 112 11.03 -25.54 15.34
C ALA A 112 10.35 -26.70 16.06
N LYS A 113 9.10 -27.02 15.70
CA LYS A 113 8.30 -28.05 16.37
C LYS A 113 7.97 -29.26 15.48
N GLY A 114 8.26 -29.21 14.19
CA GLY A 114 8.09 -30.33 13.27
C GLY A 114 6.65 -30.59 12.84
N TYR A 115 5.75 -29.61 12.95
CA TYR A 115 4.37 -29.74 12.44
C TYR A 115 4.35 -29.65 10.91
N ASP A 116 3.49 -30.42 10.25
CA ASP A 116 3.29 -30.34 8.79
C ASP A 116 2.14 -29.39 8.45
N ILE A 117 2.42 -28.08 8.52
CA ILE A 117 1.45 -27.01 8.23
C ILE A 117 2.09 -26.05 7.23
N THR A 118 1.40 -25.74 6.14
CA THR A 118 1.92 -24.92 5.03
C THR A 118 0.89 -23.93 4.47
N PHE A 119 -0.21 -23.69 5.18
CA PHE A 119 -1.33 -22.90 4.67
C PHE A 119 -0.94 -21.44 4.46
N PHE A 120 -0.40 -20.79 5.49
CA PHE A 120 0.02 -19.40 5.41
C PHE A 120 1.24 -19.22 4.53
N PHE A 121 2.15 -20.20 4.50
CA PHE A 121 3.29 -20.20 3.58
C PHE A 121 2.85 -20.08 2.11
N TYR A 122 1.90 -20.90 1.66
CA TYR A 122 1.40 -20.82 0.28
C TYR A 122 0.47 -19.62 0.06
N ALA A 123 -0.34 -19.26 1.04
CA ALA A 123 -1.24 -18.12 0.93
C ALA A 123 -0.49 -16.77 0.91
N PHE A 124 0.73 -16.72 1.45
CA PHE A 124 1.55 -15.51 1.55
C PHE A 124 1.80 -14.88 0.18
N GLU A 125 2.28 -15.68 -0.77
CA GLU A 125 2.62 -15.24 -2.13
C GLU A 125 1.37 -14.74 -2.88
N ILE A 126 0.30 -15.56 -2.86
CA ILE A 126 -0.97 -15.23 -3.52
C ILE A 126 -1.55 -13.94 -2.95
N THR A 127 -1.54 -13.79 -1.62
CA THR A 127 -2.08 -12.60 -0.96
C THR A 127 -1.26 -11.36 -1.28
N GLY A 128 0.07 -11.49 -1.43
CA GLY A 128 0.94 -10.41 -1.91
C GLY A 128 0.51 -9.90 -3.29
N TYR A 129 0.32 -10.80 -4.26
CA TYR A 129 -0.11 -10.42 -5.61
C TYR A 129 -1.52 -9.83 -5.66
N LEU A 130 -2.45 -10.38 -4.87
CA LEU A 130 -3.80 -9.84 -4.74
C LEU A 130 -3.77 -8.43 -4.14
N ASN A 131 -2.95 -8.21 -3.11
CA ASN A 131 -2.79 -6.91 -2.48
C ASN A 131 -2.23 -5.88 -3.47
N TYR A 132 -1.16 -6.21 -4.19
CA TYR A 132 -0.61 -5.33 -5.23
C TYR A 132 -1.64 -4.97 -6.29
N SER A 133 -2.39 -5.96 -6.76
CA SER A 133 -3.45 -5.76 -7.76
C SER A 133 -4.56 -4.86 -7.23
N ALA A 134 -4.98 -5.04 -5.97
CA ALA A 134 -6.00 -4.23 -5.32
C ALA A 134 -5.54 -2.76 -5.15
N VAL A 135 -4.29 -2.54 -4.72
CA VAL A 135 -3.71 -1.20 -4.60
C VAL A 135 -3.69 -0.49 -5.96
N CYS A 136 -3.23 -1.17 -7.02
CA CYS A 136 -3.28 -0.63 -8.38
C CYS A 136 -4.71 -0.27 -8.80
N GLY A 137 -5.68 -1.16 -8.57
CA GLY A 137 -7.09 -0.90 -8.88
C GLY A 137 -7.65 0.32 -8.14
N ILE A 138 -7.34 0.46 -6.85
CA ILE A 138 -7.73 1.63 -6.03
C ILE A 138 -7.14 2.92 -6.60
N LEU A 139 -5.85 2.93 -6.96
CA LEU A 139 -5.21 4.11 -7.53
C LEU A 139 -5.80 4.50 -8.89
N VAL A 140 -6.12 3.52 -9.74
CA VAL A 140 -6.78 3.76 -11.05
C VAL A 140 -8.17 4.36 -10.85
N VAL A 141 -8.98 3.79 -9.95
CA VAL A 141 -10.32 4.33 -9.63
C VAL A 141 -10.20 5.74 -9.06
N LEU A 142 -9.24 5.97 -8.17
CA LEU A 142 -9.00 7.29 -7.59
C LEU A 142 -8.58 8.33 -8.64
N ALA A 143 -7.70 7.94 -9.57
CA ALA A 143 -7.29 8.80 -10.68
C ALA A 143 -8.48 9.11 -11.60
N PHE A 144 -9.32 8.11 -11.91
CA PHE A 144 -10.52 8.29 -12.72
C PHE A 144 -11.53 9.24 -12.07
N LEU A 145 -11.85 9.04 -10.78
CA LEU A 145 -12.76 9.91 -10.04
C LEU A 145 -12.23 11.36 -9.96
N THR A 146 -10.93 11.51 -9.76
CA THR A 146 -10.26 12.81 -9.74
C THR A 146 -10.31 13.51 -11.09
N TYR A 147 -10.09 12.75 -12.17
CA TYR A 147 -10.21 13.25 -13.54
C TYR A 147 -11.64 13.72 -13.83
N ARG A 148 -12.64 12.88 -13.52
CA ARG A 148 -14.05 13.24 -13.66
C ARG A 148 -14.39 14.52 -12.89
N ASP A 149 -14.02 14.62 -11.63
CA ASP A 149 -14.25 15.82 -10.80
C ASP A 149 -13.63 17.09 -11.42
N ALA A 150 -12.48 16.97 -12.09
CA ALA A 150 -11.76 18.09 -12.66
C ALA A 150 -12.32 18.60 -14.01
N TYR A 151 -12.97 17.73 -14.79
CA TYR A 151 -13.39 18.02 -16.16
C TYR A 151 -14.92 18.01 -16.38
N ASP A 152 -15.70 17.30 -15.55
CA ASP A 152 -17.14 17.07 -15.80
C ASP A 152 -18.09 18.11 -15.15
N PHE A 153 -17.55 19.12 -14.43
CA PHE A 153 -18.34 20.20 -13.80
C PHE A 153 -17.86 21.64 -14.09
N ARG A 154 -17.32 21.90 -15.27
CA ARG A 154 -17.41 23.25 -15.87
C ARG A 154 -18.51 23.26 -16.94
N GLN A 155 -19.76 23.01 -16.55
CA GLN A 155 -20.83 23.60 -17.33
C GLN A 155 -20.65 25.13 -17.24
N PRO A 156 -20.57 25.86 -18.36
CA PRO A 156 -20.62 27.31 -18.30
C PRO A 156 -21.94 27.64 -17.62
N SER A 157 -21.90 28.27 -16.44
CA SER A 157 -23.10 28.87 -15.89
C SER A 157 -23.60 29.83 -16.96
N LEU A 158 -24.68 29.48 -17.65
CA LEU A 158 -25.42 30.41 -18.49
C LEU A 158 -25.93 31.48 -17.53
N LYS A 159 -25.11 32.51 -17.29
CA LYS A 159 -25.63 33.80 -16.87
C LYS A 159 -26.55 34.22 -18.00
N SER A 160 -27.84 33.95 -17.80
CA SER A 160 -28.91 34.61 -18.55
C SER A 160 -28.57 36.10 -18.59
N PRO A 161 -28.51 36.73 -19.77
CA PRO A 161 -28.39 38.16 -19.84
C PRO A 161 -29.68 38.73 -19.27
N SER A 162 -29.62 39.20 -18.03
CA SER A 162 -30.64 40.07 -17.46
C SER A 162 -30.70 41.32 -18.32
N ARG A 163 -31.59 41.32 -19.32
CA ARG A 163 -32.14 42.54 -19.91
C ARG A 163 -32.98 43.23 -18.84
N LYS A 164 -32.47 44.33 -18.29
CA LYS A 164 -33.24 45.52 -17.95
C LYS A 164 -32.37 46.73 -18.23
#